data_AF-A0A5C8SJV1-F1
#
_entry.id   AF-A0A5C8SJV1-F1
#
_cell.length_a   1.000
_cell.length_b   1.000
_cell.length_c   1.000
_cell.angle_alpha   90.00
_cell.angle_beta   90.00
_cell.angle_gamma   90.00
#
_symmetry.space_group_name_H-M   'P 1'
#
loop_
_entity.id
_entity.type
_entity.pdbx_description
1 polymer ?
#
loop_
_entity_poly.entity_id
_entity_poly.type
_entity_poly.pdbx_seq_one_letter_code
_entity_poly.pdbx_strand_id
1 'polypeptide(L)'
;MISSQDIRETLGGIESLSGQVDRLSDDDDLFDKGLCSFGSVQLMLALEERFNIEFPDHLLNRTSFATIRAIRSTVTTIVEPVDA
;
A
#
# COMPACT_ATOMS: atom_id res chain seq x y z
N MET A 1 11.01 -6.30 9.10
CA MET A 1 9.67 -6.91 9.06
C MET A 1 8.66 -5.78 8.97
N ILE A 2 7.88 -5.73 7.89
CA ILE A 2 6.92 -4.65 7.62
C ILE A 2 5.63 -4.91 8.39
N SER A 3 5.15 -3.92 9.15
CA SER A 3 3.93 -4.03 9.94
C SER A 3 2.72 -3.44 9.22
N SER A 4 1.49 -3.77 9.66
CA SER A 4 0.29 -3.08 9.17
C SER A 4 0.30 -1.59 9.54
N GLN A 5 0.96 -1.23 10.64
CA GLN A 5 1.06 0.16 11.09
C GLN A 5 1.87 1.00 10.10
N ASP A 6 2.94 0.43 9.52
CA ASP A 6 3.73 1.12 8.50
C ASP A 6 2.88 1.48 7.28
N ILE A 7 2.04 0.55 6.83
CA ILE A 7 1.15 0.80 5.69
C ILE A 7 0.11 1.87 6.05
N ARG A 8 -0.46 1.83 7.26
CA ARG A 8 -1.43 2.82 7.74
C ARG A 8 -0.85 4.23 7.78
N GLU A 9 0.38 4.36 8.27
CA GLU A 9 1.07 5.66 8.28
C GLU A 9 1.26 6.22 6.86
N THR A 10 1.62 5.37 5.89
CA THR A 10 1.70 5.80 4.48
C THR A 10 0.34 6.18 3.91
N LEU A 11 -0.71 5.40 4.20
CA LEU A 11 -2.08 5.71 3.78
C LEU A 11 -2.60 7.02 4.39
N GLY A 12 -2.14 7.38 5.60
CA GLY A 12 -2.52 8.63 6.27
C GLY A 12 -2.08 9.89 5.52
N GLY A 13 -1.02 9.78 4.71
CA GLY A 13 -0.55 10.84 3.82
C GLY A 13 -1.35 10.98 2.53
N ILE A 14 -2.23 10.02 2.21
CA ILE A 14 -3.05 10.04 0.99
C ILE A 14 -4.34 10.80 1.26
N GLU A 15 -4.56 11.93 0.57
CA GLU A 15 -5.69 12.83 0.80
C GLU A 15 -7.05 12.11 0.77
N SER A 16 -7.23 11.14 -0.14
CA SER A 16 -8.49 10.41 -0.30
C SER A 16 -8.82 9.46 0.87
N LEU A 17 -7.83 9.07 1.67
CA LEU A 17 -7.99 8.15 2.81
C LEU A 17 -7.65 8.81 4.15
N SER A 18 -7.15 10.04 4.13
CA SER A 18 -6.78 10.78 5.33
C SER A 18 -7.96 10.90 6.30
N GLY A 19 -7.71 10.62 7.58
CA GLY A 19 -8.72 10.69 8.64
C GLY A 19 -9.66 9.48 8.78
N GLN A 20 -9.61 8.51 7.87
CA GLN A 20 -10.34 7.23 8.01
C GLN A 20 -9.45 6.00 8.19
N VAL A 21 -8.13 6.13 7.98
CA VAL A 21 -7.17 5.01 8.05
C VAL A 21 -7.23 4.24 9.36
N ASP A 22 -7.37 4.92 10.50
CA ASP A 22 -7.46 4.28 11.81
C ASP A 22 -8.69 3.37 11.98
N ARG A 23 -9.72 3.57 11.16
CA ARG A 23 -10.97 2.80 11.20
C ARG A 23 -10.99 1.64 10.20
N LEU A 24 -10.03 1.59 9.29
CA LEU A 24 -9.95 0.53 8.28
C LEU A 24 -9.48 -0.77 8.90
N SER A 25 -10.14 -1.87 8.55
CA SER A 25 -9.62 -3.21 8.78
C SER A 25 -8.48 -3.53 7.80
N ASP A 26 -7.62 -4.48 8.16
CA ASP A 26 -6.54 -4.92 7.26
C ASP A 26 -7.06 -5.57 5.96
N ASP A 27 -8.34 -5.95 5.95
CA ASP A 27 -9.06 -6.61 4.85
C ASP A 27 -10.04 -5.70 4.09
N ASP A 28 -10.22 -4.45 4.52
CA ASP A 28 -11.14 -3.53 3.83
C ASP A 28 -10.61 -3.19 2.43
N ASP A 29 -11.47 -3.26 1.41
CA ASP A 29 -11.15 -2.78 0.06
C ASP A 29 -11.01 -1.26 0.09
N LEU A 30 -9.78 -0.77 -0.06
CA LEU A 30 -9.43 0.64 -0.03
C LEU A 30 -10.11 1.43 -1.14
N PHE A 31 -10.37 0.82 -2.30
CA PHE A 31 -11.07 1.47 -3.40
C PHE A 31 -12.54 1.74 -3.06
N ASP A 32 -13.18 0.82 -2.33
CA ASP A 32 -14.54 1.02 -1.81
C ASP A 32 -14.58 2.09 -0.70
N LYS A 33 -13.44 2.34 -0.06
CA LYS A 33 -13.26 3.38 0.97
C LYS A 33 -12.83 4.72 0.40
N GLY A 34 -12.62 4.83 -0.91
CA GLY A 34 -12.32 6.10 -1.60
C GLY A 34 -10.93 6.19 -2.22
N LEU A 35 -10.12 5.13 -2.21
CA LEU A 35 -8.89 5.08 -3.00
C LEU A 35 -9.25 5.13 -4.50
N CYS A 36 -8.75 6.14 -5.20
CA CYS A 36 -8.92 6.29 -6.64
C CYS A 36 -7.61 5.97 -7.38
N SER A 37 -7.65 5.88 -8.71
CA SER A 37 -6.47 5.58 -9.53
C SER A 37 -5.30 6.55 -9.28
N PHE A 38 -5.60 7.84 -9.04
CA PHE A 38 -4.58 8.82 -8.71
C PHE A 38 -4.01 8.61 -7.30
N GLY A 39 -4.88 8.29 -6.32
CA GLY A 39 -4.47 7.94 -4.96
C GLY A 39 -3.61 6.68 -4.91
N SER A 40 -3.87 5.68 -5.76
CA SER A 40 -3.02 4.48 -5.84
C SER A 40 -1.63 4.79 -6.41
N VAL A 41 -1.49 5.74 -7.34
CA VAL A 41 -0.17 6.18 -7.83
C VAL A 41 0.59 6.94 -6.75
N GLN A 42 -0.07 7.84 -6.01
CA GLN A 42 0.57 8.52 -4.87
C GLN A 42 1.00 7.53 -3.80
N LEU A 43 0.15 6.54 -3.51
CA LEU A 43 0.45 5.47 -2.56
C LEU A 43 1.67 4.66 -3.00
N MET A 44 1.72 4.26 -4.27
CA MET A 44 2.88 3.56 -4.84
C MET A 44 4.16 4.37 -4.63
N LEU A 45 4.19 5.64 -5.05
CA LEU A 45 5.37 6.51 -4.88
C LEU A 45 5.78 6.65 -3.42
N ALA A 46 4.82 6.82 -2.51
CA ALA A 46 5.10 6.95 -1.09
C ALA A 46 5.65 5.66 -0.46
N LEU A 47 5.21 4.49 -0.95
CA LEU A 47 5.74 3.19 -0.52
C LEU A 47 7.17 2.98 -1.05
N GLU A 48 7.42 3.32 -2.32
CA GLU A 48 8.76 3.27 -2.92
C GLU A 48 9.75 4.13 -2.15
N GLU A 49 9.40 5.38 -1.86
CA GLU A 49 10.23 6.30 -1.08
C GLU A 49 10.45 5.80 0.35
N ARG A 50 9.39 5.36 1.04
CA ARG A 50 9.47 4.93 2.45
C ARG A 50 10.33 3.67 2.64
N PHE A 51 10.18 2.69 1.76
CA PHE A 51 10.87 1.40 1.87
C PHE A 51 12.12 1.31 1.00
N ASN A 52 12.42 2.36 0.23
CA ASN A 52 13.52 2.40 -0.73
C ASN A 52 13.47 1.20 -1.70
N ILE A 53 12.31 0.99 -2.31
CA ILE A 53 12.01 -0.07 -3.28
C ILE A 53 11.46 0.50 -4.59
N GLU A 54 11.38 -0.33 -5.62
CA GLU A 54 10.70 -0.05 -6.89
C GLU A 54 9.62 -1.11 -7.12
N PHE A 55 8.40 -0.69 -7.47
CA PHE A 55 7.32 -1.62 -7.78
C PHE A 55 7.45 -2.15 -9.21
N PRO A 56 7.56 -3.48 -9.40
CA PRO A 56 7.58 -4.06 -10.73
C PRO A 56 6.20 -3.99 -11.39
N ASP A 57 6.17 -3.95 -12.72
CA ASP A 57 4.94 -3.75 -13.51
C ASP A 57 3.82 -4.75 -13.18
N HIS A 58 4.17 -6.02 -12.95
CA HIS A 58 3.22 -7.08 -12.64
C HIS A 58 2.57 -6.91 -11.26
N LEU A 59 3.17 -6.16 -10.34
CA LEU A 59 2.61 -5.82 -9.03
C LEU A 59 1.85 -4.48 -9.06
N LEU A 60 1.93 -3.70 -10.13
CA LEU A 60 1.19 -2.44 -10.31
C LEU A 60 -0.26 -2.68 -10.77
N ASN A 61 -1.03 -3.36 -9.93
CA ASN A 61 -2.41 -3.72 -10.22
C ASN A 61 -3.35 -3.45 -9.03
N ARG A 62 -4.66 -3.43 -9.29
CA ARG A 62 -5.68 -3.18 -8.25
C ARG A 62 -5.54 -4.11 -7.05
N THR A 63 -5.29 -5.40 -7.27
CA THR A 63 -5.20 -6.40 -6.20
C THR A 63 -4.07 -6.10 -5.22
N SER A 64 -2.90 -5.68 -5.71
CA SER A 64 -1.76 -5.33 -4.87
C SER A 64 -2.02 -4.14 -3.94
N PHE A 65 -2.91 -3.24 -4.33
CA PHE A 65 -3.29 -2.03 -3.57
C PHE A 65 -4.69 -2.12 -2.95
N ALA A 66 -5.36 -3.27 -3.05
CA ALA A 66 -6.76 -3.39 -2.66
C ALA A 66 -6.96 -3.30 -1.14
N THR A 67 -6.04 -3.83 -0.34
CA THR A 67 -6.17 -3.85 1.12
C THR A 67 -4.83 -3.56 1.79
N ILE A 68 -4.85 -3.16 3.06
CA ILE A 68 -3.62 -2.97 3.87
C ILE A 68 -2.81 -4.27 3.90
N ARG A 69 -3.47 -5.42 4.04
CA ARG A 69 -2.80 -6.73 4.00
C ARG A 69 -2.13 -6.99 2.66
N ALA A 70 -2.82 -6.72 1.55
CA ALA A 70 -2.26 -6.92 0.21
C ALA A 70 -1.02 -6.05 0.01
N ILE A 71 -1.11 -4.75 0.33
CA ILE A 71 0.01 -3.82 0.23
C ILE A 71 1.20 -4.32 1.06
N ARG A 72 0.97 -4.65 2.34
CA ARG A 72 2.02 -5.17 3.22
C ARG A 72 2.70 -6.40 2.63
N SER A 73 1.92 -7.34 2.11
CA SER A 73 2.44 -8.56 1.48
C SER A 73 3.28 -8.23 0.25
N THR A 74 2.78 -7.36 -0.63
CA THR A 74 3.47 -6.94 -1.85
C THR A 74 4.80 -6.28 -1.53
N VAL A 75 4.82 -5.30 -0.60
CA VAL A 75 6.05 -4.61 -0.20
C VAL A 75 7.02 -5.59 0.46
N THR A 76 6.53 -6.53 1.27
CA THR A 76 7.39 -7.55 1.89
C THR A 76 8.09 -8.42 0.83
N THR A 77 7.36 -8.87 -0.20
CA THR A 77 7.94 -9.64 -1.31
C THR A 77 9.00 -8.86 -2.11
N ILE A 78 8.89 -7.52 -2.17
CA ILE A 78 9.86 -6.68 -2.88
C ILE A 78 11.10 -6.41 -2.01
N VAL A 79 10.91 -6.10 -0.72
CA VAL A 79 12.00 -5.80 0.23
C VAL A 79 12.82 -7.03 0.58
N GLU A 80 12.17 -8.18 0.70
CA GLU A 80 12.80 -9.48 0.86
C GLU A 80 12.73 -10.20 -0.48
N PRO A 81 13.54 -9.79 -1.49
CA PRO A 81 13.65 -10.58 -2.69
C PRO A 81 14.08 -11.97 -2.24
N VAL A 82 13.21 -12.96 -2.46
CA VAL A 82 13.59 -14.36 -2.30
C VAL A 82 14.77 -14.55 -3.26
N ASP A 83 15.98 -14.56 -2.71
CA ASP A 83 17.22 -14.81 -3.44
C ASP A 83 17.01 -16.00 -4.38
N ALA A 84 17.14 -15.71 -5.67
CA ALA A 84 17.30 -16.66 -6.76
C ALA A 84 18.79 -17.02 -6.92
#